data_AF-A0A5E7ZUC7-F1
#
_entry.id   AF-A0A5E7ZUC7-F1
#
_cell.length_a   1.000
_cell.length_b   1.000
_cell.length_c   1.000
_cell.angle_alpha   90.00
_cell.angle_beta   90.00
_cell.angle_gamma   90.00
#
_symmetry.space_group_name_H-M   'P 1'
#
loop_
_entity.id
_entity.type
_entity.pdbx_description
1 polymer ?
#
loop_
_entity_poly.entity_id
_entity_poly.type
_entity_poly.pdbx_seq_one_letter_code
_entity_poly.pdbx_strand_id
1 'polypeptide(L)' 'MSADTLAELNTLLKTVTRTVWKVSIVDAPGEPTLKEQADSAEEANRLKYWDSPLVRAAREAFPDTRMENWPGQRSNA' A
#
# COMPACT_ATOMS: atom_id res chain seq x y z
N MET A 1 19.88 -19.43 7.78
CA MET A 1 19.49 -18.87 9.09
C MET A 1 17.97 -19.01 9.24
N SER A 2 17.44 -20.21 9.50
CA SER A 2 16.02 -20.47 9.17
C SER A 2 15.27 -21.49 10.03
N ALA A 3 15.93 -22.47 10.65
CA ALA A 3 15.21 -23.46 11.47
C ALA A 3 15.05 -23.01 12.93
N ASP A 4 16.10 -22.43 13.53
CA ASP A 4 16.07 -22.01 14.94
C ASP A 4 15.08 -20.88 15.20
N THR A 5 14.97 -19.90 14.30
CA THR A 5 14.05 -18.76 14.46
C THR A 5 12.58 -19.17 14.50
N LEU A 6 12.21 -20.17 13.69
CA LEU A 6 10.87 -20.74 13.63
C LEU A 6 10.53 -21.54 14.90
N ALA A 7 11.51 -22.30 15.42
CA ALA A 7 11.36 -23.07 16.65
C ALA A 7 11.26 -22.16 17.88
N GLU A 8 12.07 -21.11 17.94
CA GLU A 8 12.06 -20.11 19.00
C GLU A 8 10.74 -19.33 19.00
N LEU A 9 10.26 -18.88 17.83
CA LEU A 9 8.98 -18.19 17.69
C LEU A 9 7.80 -19.07 18.11
N ASN A 10 7.79 -20.35 17.73
CA ASN A 10 6.75 -21.30 18.18
C ASN A 10 6.76 -21.46 19.70
N THR A 11 7.94 -21.51 20.31
CA THR A 11 8.09 -21.63 21.77
C THR A 11 7.57 -20.39 22.49
N LEU A 12 7.90 -19.19 21.98
CA LEU A 12 7.39 -17.93 22.49
C LEU A 12 5.87 -17.82 22.34
N LEU A 13 5.33 -18.11 21.16
CA LEU A 13 3.89 -18.09 20.90
C LEU A 13 3.15 -19.04 21.83
N LYS A 14 3.65 -20.25 22.04
CA LYS A 14 3.07 -21.20 23.00
C LYS A 14 3.10 -20.67 24.42
N THR A 15 4.18 -19.99 24.82
CA THR A 15 4.32 -19.44 26.18
C THR A 15 3.31 -18.33 26.44
N VAL A 16 3.14 -17.41 25.49
CA VAL A 16 2.27 -16.24 25.63
C VAL A 16 0.80 -16.61 25.44
N THR A 17 0.48 -17.41 24.43
CA THR A 17 -0.91 -17.73 24.04
C THR A 17 -1.43 -19.04 24.63
N ARG A 18 -0.58 -19.83 25.29
CA ARG A 18 -0.86 -21.20 25.79
C ARG A 18 -1.39 -22.18 24.75
N THR A 19 -1.20 -21.87 23.47
CA THR A 19 -1.71 -22.65 22.33
C THR A 19 -0.54 -23.13 21.47
N VAL A 20 -0.65 -24.32 20.86
CA VAL A 20 0.38 -24.81 19.92
C VAL A 20 0.06 -24.28 18.53
N TRP A 21 1.01 -23.55 17.94
CA TRP A 21 0.85 -22.92 16.63
C TRP A 21 1.60 -23.69 15.55
N LYS A 22 1.04 -23.71 14.34
CA LYS A 22 1.74 -24.14 13.13
C LYS A 22 2.22 -22.88 12.41
N VAL A 23 3.52 -22.60 12.50
CA VAL A 23 4.15 -21.43 11.88
C VAL A 23 4.95 -21.88 10.67
N SER A 24 4.85 -21.14 9.56
CA SER A 24 5.62 -21.36 8.33
C SER A 24 6.06 -20.03 7.76
N ILE A 25 7.30 -19.96 7.26
CA ILE A 25 7.76 -18.82 6.47
C ILE A 25 7.24 -19.04 5.04
N VAL A 26 6.47 -18.10 4.53
CA VAL A 26 5.99 -18.11 3.16
C VAL A 26 6.82 -17.11 2.37
N ASP A 27 7.50 -17.59 1.33
CA ASP A 27 8.26 -16.76 0.41
C ASP A 27 7.34 -16.32 -0.74
N ALA A 28 6.31 -15.55 -0.37
CA ALA A 28 5.36 -14.96 -1.30
C ALA A 28 5.34 -13.45 -1.08
N PRO A 29 5.09 -12.65 -2.13
CA PRO A 29 4.83 -11.23 -1.93
C PRO A 29 3.69 -11.08 -0.92
N GLY A 30 3.97 -10.36 0.17
CA GLY A 30 2.99 -10.14 1.24
C GLY A 30 1.76 -9.41 0.72
N GLU A 31 0.64 -9.53 1.43
CA GLU A 31 -0.48 -8.63 1.20
C GLU A 31 0.00 -7.18 1.35
N PRO A 32 -0.49 -6.25 0.51
CA PRO A 32 -0.03 -4.88 0.51
C PRO A 32 -0.16 -4.31 1.91
N THR A 33 0.93 -3.72 2.40
CA THR A 33 0.95 -3.03 3.69
C THR A 33 -0.10 -1.93 3.71
N LEU A 34 -0.53 -1.48 4.90
CA LEU A 34 -1.48 -0.36 5.02
C LEU A 34 -1.02 0.89 4.25
N LYS A 35 0.29 1.08 4.12
CA LYS A 35 0.89 2.15 3.32
C LYS A 35 0.68 1.90 1.82
N GLU A 36 1.02 0.72 1.32
CA GLU A 36 0.82 0.38 -0.10
C GLU A 36 -0.65 0.40 -0.52
N GLN A 37 -1.57 0.04 0.40
CA GLN A 37 -3.01 0.20 0.19
C GLN A 37 -3.42 1.67 0.10
N ALA A 38 -2.85 2.54 0.94
CA ALA A 38 -3.11 3.97 0.89
C ALA A 38 -2.56 4.60 -0.41
N ASP A 39 -1.33 4.25 -0.79
CA ASP A 39 -0.69 4.74 -2.00
C ASP A 39 -1.49 4.31 -3.26
N SER A 40 -1.97 3.06 -3.29
CA SER A 40 -2.84 2.56 -4.37
C SER A 40 -4.18 3.31 -4.44
N ALA A 41 -4.78 3.64 -3.29
CA ALA A 41 -6.02 4.42 -3.24
C ALA A 41 -5.80 5.87 -3.73
N GLU A 42 -4.65 6.47 -3.40
CA GLU A 42 -4.27 7.80 -3.89
C GLU A 42 -4.02 7.81 -5.40
N GLU A 43 -3.34 6.80 -5.94
CA GLU A 43 -3.15 6.64 -7.39
C GLU A 43 -4.47 6.43 -8.13
N ALA A 44 -5.37 5.61 -7.59
CA ALA A 44 -6.70 5.41 -8.15
C ALA A 44 -7.51 6.72 -8.19
N ASN A 45 -7.37 7.56 -7.16
CA ASN A 45 -8.01 8.88 -7.14
C ASN A 45 -7.37 9.83 -8.16
N ARG A 46 -6.03 9.83 -8.27
CA ARG A 46 -5.32 10.61 -9.30
C ARG A 46 -5.82 10.27 -10.70
N LEU A 47 -5.92 8.99 -11.03
CA LEU A 47 -6.43 8.52 -12.33
C LEU A 47 -7.87 8.95 -12.58
N LYS A 48 -8.76 8.82 -11.58
CA LYS A 48 -10.16 9.28 -11.68
C LYS A 48 -10.26 10.77 -12.01
N TYR A 49 -9.46 11.61 -11.38
CA TYR A 49 -9.46 13.05 -11.66
C TYR A 49 -8.81 13.36 -13.01
N TRP A 50 -7.75 12.63 -13.37
CA TRP A 50 -7.07 12.78 -14.65
C TRP A 50 -7.97 12.50 -15.85
N ASP A 51 -8.85 11.50 -15.72
CA ASP A 51 -9.82 11.09 -16.74
C ASP A 51 -11.10 11.93 -16.72
N SER A 52 -11.23 12.88 -15.78
CA SER A 52 -12.38 13.78 -15.73
C SER A 52 -12.49 14.61 -17.02
N PRO A 53 -13.70 14.81 -17.57
CA PRO A 53 -13.92 15.60 -18.78
C PRO A 53 -13.32 17.02 -18.69
N LEU A 54 -13.30 17.61 -17.50
CA LEU A 54 -12.74 18.93 -17.25
C LEU A 54 -11.21 18.95 -17.40
N VAL A 55 -10.52 17.94 -16.87
CA VAL A 55 -9.05 17.83 -16.92
C VAL A 55 -8.58 17.46 -18.32
N ARG A 56 -9.35 16.62 -19.03
CA ARG A 56 -9.10 16.36 -20.44
C ARG A 56 -9.26 17.62 -21.31
N ALA A 57 -10.33 18.38 -21.13
CA ALA A 57 -10.53 19.64 -21.86
C ALA A 57 -9.44 20.67 -21.55
N ALA A 58 -8.98 20.75 -20.29
CA ALA A 58 -7.87 21.60 -19.90
C ALA A 58 -6.54 21.19 -20.56
N ARG A 59 -6.25 19.87 -20.67
CA ARG A 59 -5.08 19.36 -21.40
C ARG A 59 -5.12 19.68 -22.89
N GLU A 60 -6.29 19.54 -23.51
CA GLU A 60 -6.49 19.86 -24.93
C GLU A 60 -6.37 21.37 -25.19
N ALA A 61 -6.88 22.21 -24.28
CA ALA A 61 -6.77 23.66 -24.36
C ALA A 61 -5.36 24.20 -24.02
N PHE A 62 -4.60 23.48 -23.19
CA PHE A 62 -3.28 23.89 -22.70
C PHE A 62 -2.29 22.72 -22.71
N PRO A 63 -1.64 22.43 -23.85
CA PRO A 63 -0.79 21.25 -24.06
C PRO A 63 0.41 21.13 -23.11
N ASP A 64 0.91 22.26 -22.61
CA ASP A 64 2.10 22.31 -21.74
C ASP A 64 1.77 22.31 -20.24
N THR A 65 0.49 22.15 -19.87
CA THR A 65 0.07 22.22 -18.47
C THR A 65 0.20 20.88 -17.75
N ARG A 66 0.72 20.95 -16.52
CA ARG A 66 0.80 19.81 -15.60
C ARG A 66 -0.08 20.09 -14.40
N MET A 67 -0.77 19.07 -13.94
CA MET A 67 -1.58 19.16 -12.74
C MET A 67 -0.65 19.05 -11.53
N GLU A 68 -0.43 20.17 -10.84
CA GLU A 68 0.49 20.23 -9.70
C GLU A 68 -0.13 19.64 -8.42
N ASN A 69 -1.44 19.79 -8.25
CA ASN A 69 -2.18 19.23 -7.12
C ASN A 69 -3.54 18.65 -7.53
N TRP A 70 -4.00 17.60 -6.85
CA TRP A 70 -5.35 17.05 -7.01
C TRP A 70 -6.13 17.00 -5.68
N PRO A 71 -7.48 17.05 -5.73
CA PRO A 71 -8.31 17.00 -4.53
C PRO A 71 -8.07 15.69 -3.76
N GLY A 72 -7.64 15.80 -2.50
CA GLY A 72 -7.29 14.64 -1.65
C GLY A 72 -5.80 14.39 -1.49
N GLN A 73 -4.94 15.11 -2.22
CA GLN A 73 -3.49 15.11 -1.95
C GLN A 73 -3.23 15.77 -0.59
N ARG A 74 -2.67 15.02 0.36
CA ARG A 74 -2.32 15.56 1.67
C ARG A 74 -1.10 16.46 1.50
N SER A 75 -1.29 17.77 1.71
CA SER A 75 -0.18 18.72 1.77
C SER A 75 0.59 18.47 3.07
N ASN A 76 1.73 17.82 3.00
CA ASN A 76 2.72 17.86 4.08
C ASN A 76 3.47 19.19 3.96
N ALA A 77 2.88 20.25 4.53
CA ALA A 77 3.58 21.50 4.79
C ALA A 77 4.16 21.46 6.21
#